data_AF-A0A7C4VFS6-F1
#
_entry.id   AF-A0A7C4VFS6-F1
#
_cell.length_a   1.000
_cell.length_b   1.000
_cell.length_c   1.000
_cell.angle_alpha   90.00
_cell.angle_beta   90.00
_cell.angle_gamma   90.00
#
_symmetry.space_group_name_H-M   'P 1'
#
loop_
_entity.id
_entity.type
_entity.pdbx_description
1 polymer ?
#
loop_
_entity_poly.entity_id
_entity_poly.type
_entity_poly.pdbx_seq_one_letter_code
_entity_poly.pdbx_strand_id
1 'polypeptide(L)'
;MRNEAFNSYSLWLVPWHLFYYFFDLDFGFILLCGFAAFLPDIDWRMQFSWKFGNVHRKLLHNIWFLSLLVVATYLIFYSLVLVLGIVVGFMSHLIADSFTVNGVYWLYPIGKENEKYHIKGSFSMSETKTNKVEGYLQIILFALSGFLFLIKQTPLENIFSIEGLITIAIAFGAGLYAYKTLGKTIKRIIRRFGL
;
A
#
# COMPACT_ATOMS: atom_id res chain seq x y z
N MET A 1 3.62 -18.67 -2.38
CA MET A 1 2.60 -18.08 -3.27
C MET A 1 1.42 -17.41 -2.55
N ARG A 2 0.58 -18.07 -1.73
CA ARG A 2 -0.60 -17.41 -1.09
C ARG A 2 -0.25 -16.33 -0.01
N ASN A 3 1.00 -16.31 0.49
CA ASN A 3 1.45 -15.37 1.52
C ASN A 3 2.20 -14.14 0.98
N GLU A 4 2.56 -14.10 -0.31
CA GLU A 4 3.43 -13.05 -0.85
C GLU A 4 2.68 -11.75 -1.15
N ALA A 5 1.42 -11.83 -1.59
CA ALA A 5 0.62 -10.65 -1.90
C ALA A 5 0.37 -9.79 -0.65
N PHE A 6 0.06 -10.40 0.50
CA PHE A 6 -0.38 -9.65 1.69
C PHE A 6 0.74 -8.88 2.40
N ASN A 7 2.00 -9.28 2.22
CA ASN A 7 3.12 -8.62 2.89
C ASN A 7 3.56 -7.36 2.15
N SER A 8 3.54 -7.28 0.82
CA SER A 8 4.07 -6.08 0.13
C SER A 8 3.35 -4.77 0.48
N TYR A 9 2.04 -4.80 0.78
CA TYR A 9 1.23 -3.58 0.95
C TYR A 9 1.66 -2.64 2.08
N SER A 10 2.09 -3.18 3.22
CA SER A 10 2.33 -2.40 4.44
C SER A 10 3.65 -1.64 4.42
N LEU A 11 4.62 -2.07 3.62
CA LEU A 11 5.95 -1.44 3.56
C LEU A 11 5.94 -0.11 2.80
N TRP A 12 4.91 0.13 1.99
CA TRP A 12 4.82 1.28 1.08
C TRP A 12 3.78 2.33 1.49
N LEU A 13 3.04 2.12 2.59
CA LEU A 13 2.17 3.14 3.18
C LEU A 13 2.94 4.25 3.92
N VAL A 14 4.23 4.04 4.15
CA VAL A 14 5.08 4.82 5.06
C VAL A 14 5.56 6.13 4.45
N PRO A 15 6.03 6.14 3.17
CA PRO A 15 6.40 7.40 2.53
C PRO A 15 5.25 8.42 2.59
N TRP A 16 4.00 7.97 2.55
CA TRP A 16 2.80 8.82 2.58
C TRP A 16 2.60 9.61 3.87
N HIS A 17 3.05 9.09 5.01
CA HIS A 17 2.93 9.80 6.27
C HIS A 17 3.95 10.96 6.35
N LEU A 18 5.09 10.84 5.67
CA LEU A 18 6.00 11.97 5.49
C LEU A 18 5.35 13.05 4.64
N PHE A 19 4.66 12.68 3.56
CA PHE A 19 3.91 13.66 2.75
C PHE A 19 2.80 14.33 3.55
N TYR A 20 2.05 13.59 4.37
CA TYR A 20 1.04 14.14 5.27
C TYR A 20 1.61 15.16 6.27
N TYR A 21 2.79 14.87 6.82
CA TYR A 21 3.45 15.74 7.78
C TYR A 21 4.01 17.01 7.12
N PHE A 22 4.68 16.88 5.96
CA PHE A 22 5.37 18.01 5.32
C PHE A 22 4.49 18.88 4.42
N PHE A 23 3.44 18.32 3.80
CA PHE A 23 2.57 19.05 2.85
C PHE A 23 1.19 19.37 3.42
N ASP A 24 1.00 19.18 4.73
CA ASP A 24 -0.25 19.42 5.45
C ASP A 24 -1.49 18.76 4.82
N LEU A 25 -1.34 17.54 4.30
CA LEU A 25 -2.43 16.83 3.64
C LEU A 25 -3.48 16.36 4.66
N ASP A 26 -4.73 16.18 4.22
CA ASP A 26 -5.81 15.64 5.05
C ASP A 26 -5.63 14.12 5.27
N PHE A 27 -6.11 13.60 6.39
CA PHE A 27 -6.21 12.16 6.65
C PHE A 27 -6.99 11.40 5.54
N GLY A 28 -8.04 12.00 5.00
CA GLY A 28 -8.78 11.47 3.86
C GLY A 28 -7.91 11.27 2.62
N PHE A 29 -6.90 12.13 2.40
CA PHE A 29 -5.93 11.95 1.33
C PHE A 29 -5.05 10.73 1.55
N ILE A 30 -4.58 10.48 2.79
CA ILE A 30 -3.80 9.27 3.10
C ILE A 30 -4.63 8.00 2.84
N LEU A 31 -5.89 8.00 3.29
CA LEU A 31 -6.79 6.87 3.05
C LEU A 31 -7.01 6.63 1.55
N LEU A 32 -7.18 7.69 0.78
CA LEU A 32 -7.32 7.61 -0.67
C LEU A 32 -6.06 7.03 -1.33
N CYS A 33 -4.86 7.51 -0.97
CA CYS A 33 -3.61 6.96 -1.46
C CYS A 33 -3.47 5.47 -1.14
N GLY A 34 -3.77 5.09 0.11
CA GLY A 34 -3.72 3.70 0.54
C GLY A 34 -4.71 2.81 -0.22
N PHE A 35 -5.92 3.30 -0.48
CA PHE A 35 -6.90 2.60 -1.30
C PHE A 35 -6.46 2.48 -2.76
N ALA A 36 -5.95 3.56 -3.35
CA ALA A 36 -5.48 3.58 -4.73
C ALA A 36 -4.28 2.65 -4.96
N ALA A 37 -3.37 2.55 -3.98
CA ALA A 37 -2.25 1.61 -3.99
C ALA A 37 -2.70 0.15 -4.01
N PHE A 38 -3.89 -0.18 -3.50
CA PHE A 38 -4.43 -1.55 -3.52
C PHE A 38 -5.02 -1.96 -4.87
N LEU A 39 -5.43 -0.99 -5.71
CA LEU A 39 -6.14 -1.27 -6.96
C LEU A 39 -5.38 -2.17 -7.95
N PRO A 40 -4.06 -2.00 -8.19
CA PRO A 40 -3.32 -2.89 -9.08
C PRO A 40 -3.50 -4.38 -8.72
N ASP A 41 -3.44 -4.72 -7.44
CA ASP A 41 -3.45 -6.10 -6.98
C ASP A 41 -4.82 -6.78 -7.01
N ILE A 42 -5.87 -6.08 -7.44
CA ILE A 42 -7.12 -6.72 -7.85
C ILE A 42 -6.85 -7.74 -8.98
N ASP A 43 -5.82 -7.55 -9.80
CA ASP A 43 -5.48 -8.48 -10.86
C ASP A 43 -5.00 -9.86 -10.34
N TRP A 44 -4.50 -9.93 -9.11
CA TRP A 44 -4.22 -11.18 -8.41
C TRP A 44 -5.51 -11.97 -8.18
N ARG A 45 -6.58 -11.28 -7.78
CA ARG A 45 -7.92 -11.88 -7.66
C ARG A 45 -8.45 -12.30 -9.02
N MET A 46 -8.28 -11.49 -10.05
CA MET A 46 -8.67 -11.85 -11.41
C MET A 46 -8.01 -13.15 -11.86
N GLN A 47 -6.70 -13.29 -11.62
CA GLN A 47 -5.95 -14.49 -11.97
C GLN A 47 -6.37 -15.72 -11.17
N PHE A 48 -6.34 -15.65 -9.83
CA PHE A 48 -6.46 -16.83 -8.98
C PHE A 48 -7.89 -17.12 -8.52
N SER A 49 -8.70 -16.10 -8.27
CA SER A 49 -10.08 -16.25 -7.79
C SER A 49 -11.08 -16.32 -8.95
N TRP A 50 -10.89 -15.50 -9.98
CA TRP A 50 -11.84 -15.41 -11.10
C TRP A 50 -11.41 -16.16 -12.36
N LYS A 51 -10.20 -16.74 -12.36
CA LYS A 51 -9.66 -17.57 -13.45
C LYS A 51 -9.53 -16.83 -14.80
N PHE A 52 -9.19 -15.54 -14.78
CA PHE A 52 -8.96 -14.73 -15.99
C PHE A 52 -7.62 -15.05 -16.70
N GLY A 53 -6.97 -16.16 -16.35
CA GLY A 53 -5.67 -16.55 -16.88
C GLY A 53 -4.51 -15.79 -16.24
N ASN A 54 -3.37 -15.73 -16.95
CA ASN A 54 -2.13 -15.11 -16.46
C ASN A 54 -2.18 -13.58 -16.66
N VAL A 55 -2.97 -12.89 -15.82
CA VAL A 55 -3.23 -11.45 -15.87
C VAL A 55 -2.57 -10.65 -14.75
N HIS A 56 -2.09 -11.33 -13.69
CA HIS A 56 -1.41 -10.65 -12.59
C HIS A 56 -0.16 -9.91 -13.08
N ARG A 57 0.00 -8.67 -12.63
CA ARG A 57 1.05 -7.69 -12.99
C ARG A 57 1.04 -7.23 -14.44
N LYS A 58 -0.10 -7.36 -15.12
CA LYS A 58 -0.24 -6.96 -16.53
C LYS A 58 -1.41 -6.02 -16.73
N LEU A 59 -2.61 -6.45 -16.35
CA LEU A 59 -3.84 -5.73 -16.73
C LEU A 59 -4.04 -4.45 -15.92
N LEU A 60 -3.79 -4.49 -14.61
CA LEU A 60 -3.91 -3.33 -13.75
C LEU A 60 -2.54 -2.70 -13.44
N HIS A 61 -1.44 -3.46 -13.46
CA HIS A 61 -0.09 -2.89 -13.25
C HIS A 61 0.52 -2.26 -14.51
N ASN A 62 -0.13 -1.26 -15.08
CA ASN A 62 0.41 -0.49 -16.20
C ASN A 62 -0.07 0.97 -16.16
N ILE A 63 0.63 1.83 -16.90
CA ILE A 63 0.35 3.27 -16.94
C ILE A 63 -0.98 3.60 -17.63
N TRP A 64 -1.48 2.74 -18.51
CA TRP A 64 -2.74 2.96 -19.22
C TRP A 64 -3.93 2.85 -18.28
N PHE A 65 -3.93 1.85 -17.40
CA PHE A 65 -4.97 1.71 -16.38
C PHE A 65 -4.94 2.89 -15.41
N LEU A 66 -3.74 3.32 -14.97
CA LEU A 66 -3.62 4.55 -14.17
C LEU A 66 -4.19 5.77 -14.91
N SER A 67 -3.84 5.95 -16.18
CA SER A 67 -4.30 7.08 -16.99
C SER A 67 -5.83 7.09 -17.12
N LEU A 68 -6.43 5.92 -17.35
CA LEU A 68 -7.89 5.76 -17.39
C LEU A 68 -8.51 6.14 -16.05
N LEU A 69 -7.94 5.65 -14.93
CA LEU A 69 -8.44 5.95 -13.60
C LEU A 69 -8.35 7.45 -13.28
N VAL A 70 -7.25 8.10 -13.64
CA VAL A 70 -7.05 9.55 -13.49
C VAL A 70 -8.12 10.34 -14.25
N VAL A 71 -8.32 10.02 -15.54
CA VAL A 71 -9.31 10.70 -16.37
C VAL A 71 -10.72 10.47 -15.81
N ALA A 72 -11.06 9.23 -15.46
CA ALA A 72 -12.36 8.90 -14.90
C ALA A 72 -12.63 9.64 -13.59
N THR A 73 -11.67 9.65 -12.65
CA THR A 73 -11.81 10.37 -11.38
C THR A 73 -11.96 11.86 -11.60
N TYR A 74 -11.17 12.46 -12.49
CA TYR A 74 -11.29 13.89 -12.79
C TYR A 74 -12.67 14.23 -13.37
N LEU A 75 -13.16 13.45 -14.33
CA LEU A 75 -14.46 13.71 -14.97
C LEU A 75 -15.66 13.50 -14.04
N ILE A 76 -15.56 12.58 -13.07
CA ILE A 76 -16.65 12.30 -12.11
C ILE A 76 -16.69 13.32 -10.98
N PHE A 77 -15.52 13.66 -10.41
CA PHE A 77 -15.45 14.44 -9.18
C PHE A 77 -14.94 15.88 -9.37
N TYR A 78 -14.37 16.21 -10.54
CA TYR A 78 -13.76 17.50 -10.85
C TYR A 78 -12.75 17.98 -9.78
N SER A 79 -12.04 17.04 -9.13
CA SER A 79 -11.11 17.33 -8.04
C SER A 79 -9.70 16.86 -8.35
N LEU A 80 -8.78 17.82 -8.48
CA LEU A 80 -7.36 17.54 -8.68
C LEU A 80 -6.71 16.90 -7.45
N VAL A 81 -7.24 17.17 -6.25
CA VAL A 81 -6.74 16.55 -5.01
C VAL A 81 -7.01 15.05 -5.01
N LEU A 82 -8.21 14.63 -5.45
CA LEU A 82 -8.53 13.20 -5.56
C LEU A 82 -7.68 12.52 -6.64
N VAL A 83 -7.50 13.17 -7.79
CA VAL A 83 -6.62 12.70 -8.85
C VAL A 83 -5.19 12.51 -8.34
N LEU A 84 -4.67 13.50 -7.62
CA LEU A 84 -3.32 13.43 -7.06
C LEU A 84 -3.19 12.26 -6.08
N GLY A 85 -4.17 12.05 -5.19
CA GLY A 85 -4.13 10.92 -4.25
C GLY A 85 -4.12 9.55 -4.96
N ILE A 86 -4.88 9.43 -6.06
CA ILE A 86 -4.86 8.24 -6.90
C ILE A 86 -3.51 8.05 -7.59
N VAL A 87 -2.99 9.09 -8.24
CA VAL A 87 -1.68 9.03 -8.93
C VAL A 87 -0.59 8.62 -7.97
N VAL A 88 -0.53 9.28 -6.82
CA VAL A 88 0.48 9.05 -5.80
C VAL A 88 0.40 7.63 -5.26
N GLY A 89 -0.77 7.20 -4.78
CA GLY A 89 -0.99 5.85 -4.25
C GLY A 89 -0.70 4.74 -5.26
N PHE A 90 -1.24 4.87 -6.47
CA PHE A 90 -1.08 3.88 -7.53
C PHE A 90 0.37 3.79 -8.03
N MET A 91 1.02 4.94 -8.26
CA MET A 91 2.40 4.98 -8.73
C MET A 91 3.37 4.39 -7.73
N SER A 92 3.21 4.59 -6.42
CA SER A 92 4.12 3.93 -5.47
C SER A 92 4.03 2.42 -5.57
N HIS A 93 2.84 1.88 -5.78
CA HIS A 93 2.65 0.44 -5.91
C HIS A 93 3.41 -0.08 -7.13
N LEU A 94 3.27 0.58 -8.29
CA LEU A 94 4.01 0.19 -9.50
C LEU A 94 5.52 0.33 -9.34
N ILE A 95 5.98 1.43 -8.72
CA ILE A 95 7.41 1.67 -8.47
C ILE A 95 7.95 0.59 -7.52
N ALA A 96 7.23 0.28 -6.45
CA ALA A 96 7.59 -0.77 -5.50
C ALA A 96 7.70 -2.14 -6.19
N ASP A 97 6.67 -2.53 -6.96
CA ASP A 97 6.68 -3.79 -7.67
C ASP A 97 7.79 -3.85 -8.73
N SER A 98 8.22 -2.71 -9.29
CA SER A 98 9.34 -2.63 -10.23
C SER A 98 10.68 -3.02 -9.60
N PHE A 99 10.84 -2.90 -8.29
CA PHE A 99 12.05 -3.36 -7.57
C PHE A 99 12.03 -4.86 -7.26
N THR A 100 10.92 -5.54 -7.48
CA THR A 100 10.81 -6.98 -7.24
C THR A 100 11.36 -7.80 -8.41
N VAL A 101 11.75 -9.05 -8.15
CA VAL A 101 12.20 -10.00 -9.19
C VAL A 101 11.17 -10.22 -10.30
N ASN A 102 9.89 -10.10 -9.96
CA ASN A 102 8.78 -10.25 -10.89
C ASN A 102 8.52 -8.97 -11.71
N GLY A 103 8.87 -7.80 -11.17
CA GLY A 103 8.76 -6.52 -11.86
C GLY A 103 7.33 -6.08 -12.20
N VAL A 104 7.24 -5.07 -13.09
CA VAL A 104 6.02 -4.47 -13.64
C VAL A 104 6.16 -4.24 -15.14
N TYR A 105 5.09 -4.54 -15.90
CA TYR A 105 5.00 -4.23 -17.32
C TYR A 105 4.37 -2.85 -17.54
N TRP A 106 5.17 -1.80 -17.48
CA TRP A 106 4.68 -0.41 -17.46
C TRP A 106 3.78 -0.03 -18.62
N LEU A 107 4.06 -0.55 -19.83
CA LEU A 107 3.31 -0.24 -21.05
C LEU A 107 2.49 -1.44 -21.59
N TYR A 108 2.20 -2.46 -20.77
CA TYR A 108 1.41 -3.62 -21.22
C TYR A 108 0.10 -3.18 -21.92
N PRO A 109 -0.27 -3.78 -23.07
CA PRO A 109 0.35 -4.94 -23.73
C PRO A 109 1.48 -4.61 -24.72
N ILE A 110 1.86 -3.33 -24.85
CA ILE A 110 2.89 -2.90 -25.81
C ILE A 110 4.25 -3.48 -25.40
N GLY A 111 4.98 -4.08 -26.36
CA GLY A 111 6.31 -4.62 -26.13
C GLY A 111 6.36 -5.92 -25.32
N LYS A 112 5.21 -6.61 -25.15
CA LYS A 112 5.10 -7.89 -24.45
C LYS A 112 6.05 -8.97 -25.00
N GLU A 113 6.19 -9.07 -26.33
CA GLU A 113 6.97 -10.13 -26.98
C GLU A 113 8.46 -10.06 -26.67
N ASN A 114 8.99 -8.86 -26.48
CA ASN A 114 10.42 -8.60 -26.27
C ASN A 114 10.73 -8.12 -24.85
N GLU A 115 9.74 -8.17 -23.94
CA GLU A 115 9.82 -7.64 -22.56
C GLU A 115 10.38 -6.19 -22.48
N LYS A 116 10.25 -5.40 -23.55
CA LYS A 116 10.95 -4.11 -23.71
C LYS A 116 10.64 -3.09 -22.61
N TYR A 117 9.45 -3.18 -22.03
CA TYR A 117 8.95 -2.27 -20.99
C TYR A 117 8.69 -2.99 -19.66
N HIS A 118 9.32 -4.15 -19.46
CA HIS A 118 9.28 -4.89 -18.22
C HIS A 118 10.44 -4.43 -17.32
N ILE A 119 10.13 -3.67 -16.27
CA ILE A 119 11.12 -3.23 -15.28
C ILE A 119 11.06 -4.20 -14.11
N LYS A 120 12.20 -4.82 -13.78
CA LYS A 120 12.36 -5.77 -12.68
C LYS A 120 13.62 -5.45 -11.87
N GLY A 121 13.57 -5.71 -10.57
CA GLY A 121 14.69 -5.52 -9.65
C GLY A 121 15.18 -6.84 -9.07
N SER A 122 16.02 -6.75 -8.04
CA SER A 122 16.64 -7.91 -7.37
C SER A 122 15.90 -8.36 -6.12
N PHE A 123 14.84 -7.64 -5.70
CA PHE A 123 14.17 -7.94 -4.44
C PHE A 123 13.29 -9.18 -4.55
N SER A 124 13.69 -10.27 -3.91
CA SER A 124 12.92 -11.52 -3.85
C SER A 124 12.07 -11.59 -2.59
N MET A 125 10.75 -11.70 -2.77
CA MET A 125 9.79 -11.86 -1.67
C MET A 125 9.49 -13.33 -1.34
N SER A 126 10.16 -14.29 -1.98
CA SER A 126 9.90 -15.72 -1.76
C SER A 126 10.66 -16.31 -0.57
N GLU A 127 11.67 -15.62 -0.04
CA GLU A 127 12.50 -16.13 1.05
C GLU A 127 11.86 -15.91 2.43
N THR A 128 11.71 -16.99 3.20
CA THR A 128 11.06 -16.97 4.52
C THR A 128 11.78 -16.12 5.56
N LYS A 129 13.10 -15.93 5.41
CA LYS A 129 13.88 -15.00 6.27
C LYS A 129 13.57 -13.55 5.94
N THR A 130 13.44 -13.21 4.66
CA THR A 130 13.08 -11.86 4.17
C THR A 130 11.70 -11.44 4.69
N ASN A 131 10.75 -12.37 4.77
CA ASN A 131 9.41 -12.12 5.31
C ASN A 131 9.41 -11.65 6.78
N LYS A 132 10.38 -12.09 7.60
CA LYS A 132 10.50 -11.61 8.99
C LYS A 132 11.01 -10.19 9.07
N VAL A 133 12.07 -9.89 8.30
CA VAL A 133 12.67 -8.55 8.23
C VAL A 133 11.65 -7.55 7.70
N GLU A 134 10.93 -7.91 6.65
CA GLU A 134 9.81 -7.15 6.10
C GLU A 134 8.72 -6.90 7.15
N GLY A 135 8.29 -7.94 7.87
CA GLY A 135 7.32 -7.79 8.95
C GLY A 135 7.79 -6.83 10.05
N TYR A 136 9.07 -6.88 10.43
CA TYR A 136 9.64 -5.91 11.38
C TYR A 136 9.69 -4.50 10.82
N LEU A 137 10.15 -4.33 9.57
CA LEU A 137 10.16 -3.04 8.90
C LEU A 137 8.76 -2.44 8.86
N GLN A 138 7.74 -3.23 8.53
CA GLN A 138 6.35 -2.77 8.52
C GLN A 138 5.86 -2.34 9.88
N ILE A 139 6.16 -3.11 10.93
CA ILE A 139 5.78 -2.72 12.30
C ILE A 139 6.47 -1.41 12.68
N ILE A 140 7.78 -1.28 12.42
CA ILE A 140 8.55 -0.07 12.71
C ILE A 140 7.97 1.11 11.96
N LEU A 141 7.73 0.93 10.67
CA LEU A 141 7.26 1.99 9.80
C LEU A 141 5.81 2.40 10.09
N PHE A 142 4.93 1.44 10.43
CA PHE A 142 3.57 1.71 10.89
C PHE A 142 3.57 2.43 12.23
N ALA A 143 4.43 2.02 13.18
CA ALA A 143 4.59 2.68 14.45
C ALA A 143 5.12 4.12 14.27
N LEU A 144 6.12 4.32 13.42
CA LEU A 144 6.65 5.64 13.06
C LEU A 144 5.58 6.51 12.42
N SER A 145 4.78 5.94 11.52
CA SER A 145 3.65 6.61 10.87
C SER A 145 2.60 7.08 11.88
N GLY A 146 2.20 6.21 12.80
CA GLY A 146 1.29 6.56 13.89
C GLY A 146 1.87 7.63 14.83
N PHE A 147 3.17 7.56 15.11
CA PHE A 147 3.86 8.56 15.93
C PHE A 147 3.90 9.94 15.25
N LEU A 148 4.24 10.00 13.97
CA LEU A 148 4.22 11.25 13.18
C LEU A 148 2.81 11.85 13.12
N PHE A 149 1.78 11.00 13.01
CA PHE A 149 0.39 11.44 13.06
C PHE A 149 0.04 12.08 14.42
N LEU A 150 0.46 11.46 15.53
CA LEU A 150 0.27 12.01 16.87
C LEU A 150 1.00 13.34 17.07
N ILE A 151 2.24 13.47 16.57
CA ILE A 151 2.99 14.72 16.63
C ILE A 151 2.26 15.84 15.89
N LYS A 152 1.67 15.55 14.72
CA LYS A 152 0.97 16.59 13.95
C LYS A 152 -0.28 17.10 14.68
N GLN A 153 -1.00 16.22 15.37
CA GLN A 153 -2.28 16.55 16.02
C GLN A 153 -2.13 17.10 17.44
N THR A 154 -0.94 16.98 18.03
CA THR A 154 -0.72 17.28 19.45
C THR A 154 0.44 18.26 19.59
N PRO A 155 0.27 19.39 20.31
CA PRO A 155 1.38 20.28 20.62
C PRO A 155 2.56 19.51 21.25
N LEU A 156 3.79 19.81 20.81
CA LEU A 156 5.00 19.11 21.27
C LEU A 156 5.16 19.10 22.79
N GLU A 157 4.77 20.19 23.46
CA GLU A 157 4.76 20.31 24.92
C GLU A 157 3.87 19.27 25.61
N ASN A 158 2.73 18.93 25.01
CA ASN A 158 1.81 17.94 25.54
C ASN A 158 2.33 16.51 25.32
N ILE A 159 3.12 16.26 24.27
CA ILE A 159 3.69 14.94 23.95
C ILE A 159 4.69 14.49 25.01
N PHE A 160 5.55 15.39 25.49
CA PHE A 160 6.57 15.09 26.49
C PHE A 160 6.07 15.18 27.94
N SER A 161 4.81 15.55 28.15
CA SER A 161 4.17 15.49 29.47
C SER A 161 3.90 14.03 29.90
N ILE A 162 3.72 13.79 31.20
CA ILE A 162 3.34 12.47 31.73
C ILE A 162 2.04 11.97 31.07
N GLU A 163 1.07 12.87 30.89
CA GLU A 163 -0.22 12.58 30.25
C GLU A 163 -0.04 12.20 28.77
N GLY A 164 0.84 12.90 28.06
CA GLY A 164 1.21 12.59 26.67
C GLY A 164 1.88 11.23 26.54
N LEU A 165 2.82 10.90 27.42
CA LEU A 165 3.49 9.60 27.45
C LEU A 165 2.50 8.46 27.72
N ILE A 166 1.58 8.65 28.68
CA ILE A 166 0.49 7.70 28.95
C ILE A 166 -0.40 7.53 27.71
N THR A 167 -0.76 8.64 27.06
CA THR A 167 -1.60 8.63 25.85
C THR A 167 -0.93 7.86 24.71
N ILE A 168 0.37 8.10 24.47
CA ILE A 168 1.17 7.37 23.46
C ILE A 168 1.23 5.88 23.79
N ALA A 169 1.46 5.51 25.05
CA ALA A 169 1.51 4.12 25.48
C ALA A 169 0.16 3.40 25.25
N ILE A 170 -0.95 4.06 25.60
CA ILE A 170 -2.31 3.54 25.37
C ILE A 170 -2.58 3.42 23.87
N ALA A 171 -2.30 4.46 23.08
CA ALA A 171 -2.50 4.46 21.64
C ALA A 171 -1.71 3.34 20.95
N PHE A 172 -0.45 3.15 21.35
CA PHE A 172 0.40 2.07 20.85
C PHE A 172 -0.15 0.68 21.23
N GLY A 173 -0.53 0.49 22.48
CA GLY A 173 -1.14 -0.76 22.96
C GLY A 173 -2.45 -1.09 22.23
N ALA A 174 -3.34 -0.11 22.09
CA ALA A 174 -4.60 -0.24 21.36
C ALA A 174 -4.36 -0.52 19.86
N GLY A 175 -3.42 0.19 19.24
CA GLY A 175 -3.04 -0.01 17.83
C GLY A 175 -2.51 -1.43 17.57
N LEU A 176 -1.62 -1.94 18.42
CA LEU A 176 -1.13 -3.31 18.33
C LEU A 176 -2.25 -4.36 18.52
N TYR A 177 -3.17 -4.10 19.45
CA TYR A 177 -4.33 -4.98 19.67
C TYR A 177 -5.27 -4.98 18.46
N ALA A 178 -5.59 -3.82 17.91
CA ALA A 178 -6.41 -3.66 16.72
C ALA A 178 -5.78 -4.36 15.51
N TYR A 179 -4.48 -4.15 15.26
CA TYR A 179 -3.73 -4.81 14.20
C TYR A 179 -3.81 -6.34 14.30
N LYS A 180 -3.54 -6.90 15.49
CA LYS A 180 -3.63 -8.36 15.72
C LYS A 180 -5.06 -8.88 15.50
N THR A 181 -6.07 -8.13 15.96
CA THR A 181 -7.47 -8.53 15.86
C THR A 181 -7.96 -8.49 14.42
N LEU A 182 -7.68 -7.41 13.69
CA LEU A 182 -7.98 -7.26 12.27
C LEU A 182 -7.30 -8.35 11.44
N GLY A 183 -6.01 -8.60 11.65
CA GLY A 183 -5.28 -9.66 10.97
C GLY A 183 -5.92 -11.04 11.17
N LYS A 184 -6.35 -11.37 12.39
CA LYS A 184 -7.09 -12.61 12.68
C LYS A 184 -8.45 -12.65 11.98
N THR A 185 -9.19 -11.55 11.98
CA THR A 185 -10.52 -11.46 11.36
C THR A 185 -10.43 -11.60 9.83
N ILE A 186 -9.51 -10.87 9.20
CA ILE A 186 -9.24 -10.96 7.75
C ILE A 186 -8.86 -12.40 7.40
N LYS A 187 -7.96 -13.04 8.15
CA LYS A 187 -7.58 -14.45 7.93
C LYS A 187 -8.77 -15.40 8.01
N ARG A 188 -9.70 -15.19 8.96
CA ARG A 188 -10.94 -15.99 9.06
C ARG A 188 -11.86 -15.77 7.87
N ILE A 189 -12.02 -14.52 7.43
CA ILE A 189 -12.85 -14.14 6.28
C ILE A 189 -12.30 -14.81 5.02
N ILE A 190 -11.00 -14.67 4.75
CA ILE A 190 -10.30 -15.32 3.64
C ILE A 190 -10.58 -16.83 3.64
N ARG A 191 -10.40 -17.49 4.78
CA ARG A 191 -10.67 -18.93 4.91
C ARG A 191 -12.13 -19.31 4.63
N ARG A 192 -13.11 -18.50 5.06
CA ARG A 192 -14.54 -18.75 4.80
C ARG A 192 -14.89 -18.65 3.32
N PHE A 193 -14.23 -17.76 2.58
CA PHE A 193 -14.42 -17.61 1.15
C PHE A 193 -13.59 -18.62 0.31
N GLY A 194 -12.86 -19.55 0.94
CA GLY A 194 -12.00 -20.50 0.24
C GLY A 194 -10.76 -19.87 -0.40
N LEU A 195 -10.40 -18.65 0.03
CA LEU A 195 -9.34 -17.81 -0.54
C LEU A 195 -7.97 -18.08 0.05
#